data_AF-A0A0C9YKG6-F1
#
_entry.id   AF-A0A0C9YKG6-F1
#
_cell.length_a   1.000
_cell.length_b   1.000
_cell.length_c   1.000
_cell.angle_alpha   90.00
_cell.angle_beta   90.00
_cell.angle_gamma   90.00
#
_symmetry.space_group_name_H-M   'P 1'
#
loop_
_entity.id
_entity.type
_entity.pdbx_description
1 polymer ?
#
loop_
_entity_poly.entity_id
_entity_poly.type
_entity_poly.pdbx_seq_one_letter_code
_entity_poly.pdbx_strand_id
1 'polypeptide(L)'
;SPTMLSDKKYNEDPPPAYADVPEPPSGYRLALDVSSPFPASSKIMEPPCFDIDGSPVYVGSAIFENCVHPCKIAPQLIPACRVPYGGVELEHRGRYDLLPFDPETMVWVSTSRGRIPYGVNPVQGGYEENGTSLYHAIGVVDGVRVPGKAGMHLGGCSVPFNGVEHTITRNYEILCWK
;
A
#
# COMPACT_ATOMS: atom_id res chain seq x y z
N SER A 1 10.53 -58.41 15.25
CA SER A 1 9.55 -57.30 15.32
C SER A 1 10.25 -55.97 15.16
N PRO A 2 9.93 -55.23 14.09
CA PRO A 2 9.90 -53.77 14.15
C PRO A 2 8.53 -53.24 13.70
N THR A 3 8.15 -52.15 14.33
CA THR A 3 6.83 -51.51 14.39
C THR A 3 6.45 -50.86 13.06
N MET A 4 5.25 -51.16 12.56
CA MET A 4 4.62 -50.46 11.42
C MET A 4 4.26 -49.02 11.86
N LEU A 5 4.81 -48.01 11.18
CA LEU A 5 4.25 -46.65 11.22
C LEU A 5 2.93 -46.67 10.44
N SER A 6 1.85 -46.22 11.08
CA SER A 6 0.56 -46.04 10.45
C SER A 6 0.54 -44.76 9.62
N ASP A 7 0.26 -44.88 8.32
CA ASP A 7 -0.03 -43.76 7.43
C ASP A 7 -1.33 -43.07 7.88
N LYS A 8 -1.21 -41.82 8.37
CA LYS A 8 -2.36 -40.94 8.57
C LYS A 8 -2.80 -40.42 7.20
N LYS A 9 -3.90 -40.98 6.67
CA LYS A 9 -4.66 -40.35 5.58
C LYS A 9 -5.16 -38.99 6.07
N TYR A 10 -4.60 -37.91 5.53
CA TYR A 10 -5.26 -36.60 5.58
C TYR A 10 -6.46 -36.67 4.63
N ASN A 11 -7.66 -36.51 5.17
CA ASN A 11 -8.84 -36.24 4.34
C ASN A 11 -8.61 -34.86 3.70
N GLU A 12 -8.41 -34.85 2.39
CA GLU A 12 -8.42 -33.64 1.57
C GLU A 12 -9.88 -33.23 1.39
N ASP A 13 -10.44 -32.54 2.39
CA ASP A 13 -11.64 -31.74 2.12
C ASP A 13 -11.22 -30.65 1.12
N PRO A 14 -11.97 -30.45 0.02
CA PRO A 14 -11.67 -29.39 -0.93
C PRO A 14 -11.73 -28.03 -0.19
N PRO A 15 -10.85 -27.08 -0.52
CA PRO A 15 -10.87 -25.77 0.12
C PRO A 15 -12.27 -25.15 -0.05
N PRO A 16 -12.78 -24.45 0.98
CA PRO A 16 -14.07 -23.80 0.90
C PRO A 16 -14.12 -22.90 -0.33
N ALA A 17 -15.27 -22.89 -1.02
CA ALA A 17 -15.48 -22.03 -2.18
C ALA A 17 -15.16 -20.58 -1.81
N TYR A 18 -14.33 -19.91 -2.62
CA TYR A 18 -13.84 -18.54 -2.43
C TYR A 18 -14.94 -17.45 -2.38
N ALA A 19 -16.22 -17.82 -2.35
CA ALA A 19 -17.34 -16.90 -2.53
C ALA A 19 -17.73 -16.12 -1.26
N ASP A 20 -17.29 -16.55 -0.06
CA ASP A 20 -17.76 -15.98 1.22
C ASP A 20 -16.63 -15.40 2.10
N VAL A 21 -15.45 -15.14 1.54
CA VAL A 21 -14.42 -14.39 2.29
C VAL A 21 -14.80 -12.90 2.21
N PRO A 22 -15.13 -12.23 3.33
CA PRO A 22 -15.29 -10.78 3.32
C PRO A 22 -14.02 -10.18 2.72
N GLU A 23 -14.14 -9.29 1.72
CA GLU A 23 -12.97 -8.64 1.16
C GLU A 23 -12.12 -8.08 2.29
N PRO A 24 -10.82 -8.41 2.34
CA PRO A 24 -9.99 -7.94 3.44
C PRO A 24 -10.04 -6.41 3.49
N PRO A 25 -9.96 -5.78 4.66
CA PRO A 25 -10.01 -4.31 4.79
C PRO A 25 -8.99 -3.57 3.91
N SER A 26 -7.96 -4.27 3.43
CA SER A 26 -6.92 -3.81 2.51
C SER A 26 -7.30 -3.81 1.03
N GLY A 27 -8.40 -4.45 0.62
CA GLY A 27 -8.85 -4.56 -0.77
C GLY A 27 -8.06 -5.57 -1.62
N TYR A 28 -8.48 -5.74 -2.88
CA TYR A 28 -7.73 -6.49 -3.90
C TYR A 28 -6.37 -5.83 -4.19
N ARG A 29 -5.31 -6.64 -4.32
CA ARG A 29 -3.94 -6.19 -4.57
C ARG A 29 -3.22 -7.04 -5.61
N LEU A 30 -2.29 -6.42 -6.33
CA LEU A 30 -1.36 -7.11 -7.24
C LEU A 30 0.01 -7.24 -6.59
N ALA A 31 0.43 -8.47 -6.30
CA ALA A 31 1.76 -8.76 -5.78
C ALA A 31 2.82 -8.57 -6.87
N LEU A 32 3.85 -7.77 -6.57
CA LEU A 32 4.97 -7.42 -7.44
C LEU A 32 6.28 -7.47 -6.66
N ASP A 33 7.38 -7.56 -7.40
CA ASP A 33 8.73 -7.39 -6.88
C ASP A 33 9.63 -6.72 -7.96
N VAL A 34 10.92 -6.56 -7.66
CA VAL A 34 11.90 -5.94 -8.58
C VAL A 34 12.11 -6.74 -9.87
N SER A 35 11.77 -8.03 -9.89
CA SER A 35 11.92 -8.91 -11.06
C SER A 35 10.64 -9.00 -11.91
N SER A 36 9.51 -8.58 -11.34
CA SER A 36 8.20 -8.65 -11.97
C SER A 36 8.09 -7.59 -13.08
N PRO A 37 7.68 -7.95 -14.31
CA PRO A 37 7.30 -6.94 -15.29
C PRO A 37 6.13 -6.13 -14.75
N PHE A 38 6.16 -4.82 -14.95
CA PHE A 38 5.06 -3.98 -14.49
C PHE A 38 3.75 -4.35 -15.23
N PRO A 39 2.61 -4.51 -14.55
CA PRO A 39 1.38 -4.97 -15.20
C PRO A 39 0.86 -4.00 -16.27
N ALA A 40 0.13 -4.54 -17.26
CA ALA A 40 -0.58 -3.72 -18.23
C ALA A 40 -1.71 -2.90 -17.57
N SER A 41 -2.01 -1.71 -18.14
CA SER A 41 -2.97 -0.74 -17.59
C SER A 41 -4.35 -1.33 -17.26
N SER A 42 -4.82 -2.31 -18.04
CA SER A 42 -6.11 -2.99 -17.82
C SER A 42 -6.24 -3.72 -16.47
N LYS A 43 -5.12 -3.99 -15.77
CA LYS A 43 -5.10 -4.65 -14.46
C LYS A 43 -4.89 -3.70 -13.28
N ILE A 44 -4.31 -2.52 -13.51
CA ILE A 44 -3.84 -1.60 -12.45
C ILE A 44 -4.73 -0.35 -12.30
N MET A 45 -5.72 -0.19 -13.19
CA MET A 45 -6.57 1.01 -13.32
C MET A 45 -5.74 2.27 -13.62
N GLU A 46 -6.40 3.42 -13.77
CA GLU A 46 -5.72 4.70 -14.02
C GLU A 46 -4.87 5.12 -12.79
N PRO A 47 -3.68 5.70 -13.01
CA PRO A 47 -2.82 6.12 -11.92
C PRO A 47 -3.46 7.29 -11.13
N PRO A 48 -3.48 7.25 -9.78
CA PRO A 48 -4.01 8.35 -8.98
C PRO A 48 -3.09 9.59 -8.98
N CYS A 49 -1.83 9.46 -9.39
CA CYS A 49 -0.82 10.52 -9.36
C CYS A 49 0.08 10.46 -10.61
N PHE A 50 0.78 11.56 -10.87
CA PHE A 50 1.78 11.67 -11.93
C PHE A 50 3.03 12.37 -11.36
N ASP A 51 4.21 11.94 -11.80
CA ASP A 51 5.48 12.59 -11.45
C ASP A 51 5.68 13.87 -12.30
N ILE A 52 6.74 14.64 -12.04
CA ILE A 52 7.01 15.94 -12.71
C ILE A 52 7.04 15.81 -14.24
N ASP A 53 7.56 14.69 -14.75
CA ASP A 53 7.68 14.39 -16.18
C ASP A 53 6.39 13.84 -16.80
N GLY A 54 5.30 13.74 -16.03
CA GLY A 54 4.03 13.17 -16.45
C GLY A 54 3.99 11.63 -16.43
N SER A 55 5.03 10.97 -15.92
CA SER A 55 5.03 9.51 -15.75
C SER A 55 4.02 9.08 -14.68
N PRO A 56 3.39 7.90 -14.83
CA PRO A 56 2.33 7.46 -13.93
C PRO A 56 2.89 7.02 -12.58
N VAL A 57 2.18 7.38 -11.50
CA VAL A 57 2.55 7.01 -10.13
C VAL A 57 1.37 6.36 -9.42
N TYR A 58 1.61 5.17 -8.87
CA TYR A 58 0.62 4.32 -8.23
C TYR A 58 0.86 4.24 -6.72
N VAL A 59 -0.18 3.76 -6.03
CA VAL A 59 -0.17 3.49 -4.59
C VAL A 59 0.00 1.99 -4.35
N GLY A 60 0.66 1.62 -3.25
CA GLY A 60 0.76 0.22 -2.85
C GLY A 60 1.34 0.06 -1.46
N SER A 61 1.72 -1.17 -1.12
CA SER A 61 2.23 -1.53 0.20
C SER A 61 3.53 -2.31 0.06
N ALA A 62 4.63 -1.77 0.57
CA ALA A 62 5.91 -2.46 0.66
C ALA A 62 5.92 -3.42 1.87
N ILE A 63 6.32 -4.66 1.63
CA ILE A 63 6.38 -5.72 2.64
C ILE A 63 7.79 -5.80 3.21
N PHE A 64 7.92 -5.58 4.51
CA PHE A 64 9.14 -5.80 5.29
C PHE A 64 8.96 -7.05 6.17
N GLU A 65 10.00 -7.43 6.92
CA GLU A 65 9.97 -8.63 7.77
C GLU A 65 8.88 -8.57 8.85
N ASN A 66 8.74 -7.41 9.53
CA ASN A 66 7.85 -7.24 10.67
C ASN A 66 6.82 -6.10 10.51
N CYS A 67 6.79 -5.44 9.36
CA CYS A 67 5.90 -4.32 9.10
C CYS A 67 5.50 -4.23 7.62
N VAL A 68 4.47 -3.45 7.34
CA VAL A 68 3.98 -3.18 5.99
C VAL A 68 3.77 -1.68 5.86
N HIS A 69 4.41 -1.05 4.89
CA HIS A 69 4.34 0.41 4.72
C HIS A 69 3.70 0.79 3.38
N PRO A 70 2.70 1.69 3.38
CA PRO A 70 2.25 2.35 2.17
C PRO A 70 3.42 3.01 1.41
N CYS A 71 3.41 2.89 0.08
CA CYS A 71 4.54 3.27 -0.77
C CYS A 71 4.10 3.98 -2.06
N LYS A 72 5.03 4.73 -2.64
CA LYS A 72 5.00 5.24 -4.01
C LYS A 72 5.48 4.12 -4.94
N ILE A 73 4.71 3.83 -6.00
CA ILE A 73 5.12 2.90 -7.06
C ILE A 73 5.23 3.68 -8.36
N ALA A 74 6.46 3.80 -8.86
CA ALA A 74 6.82 4.58 -10.04
C ALA A 74 7.55 3.63 -11.03
N PRO A 75 6.85 3.06 -12.02
CA PRO A 75 7.40 2.02 -12.91
C PRO A 75 8.65 2.43 -13.69
N GLN A 76 8.85 3.72 -13.89
CA GLN A 76 10.00 4.34 -14.55
C GLN A 76 11.27 4.36 -13.68
N LEU A 77 11.14 4.14 -12.36
CA LEU A 77 12.27 4.09 -11.43
C LEU A 77 12.75 2.66 -11.22
N ILE A 78 14.03 2.51 -10.85
CA ILE A 78 14.63 1.22 -10.51
C ILE A 78 15.23 1.29 -9.09
N PRO A 79 14.69 0.56 -8.10
CA PRO A 79 13.44 -0.22 -8.17
C PRO A 79 12.20 0.69 -8.28
N ALA A 80 11.04 0.16 -8.69
CA ALA A 80 9.84 0.98 -8.85
C ALA A 80 9.21 1.41 -7.51
N CYS A 81 9.44 0.63 -6.44
CA CYS A 81 8.86 0.87 -5.12
C CYS A 81 9.73 1.83 -4.29
N ARG A 82 9.11 2.88 -3.75
CA ARG A 82 9.72 3.92 -2.90
C ARG A 82 8.92 4.08 -1.62
N VAL A 83 9.59 4.00 -0.48
CA VAL A 83 8.95 4.04 0.85
C VAL A 83 9.47 5.25 1.64
N PRO A 84 8.60 6.08 2.22
CA PRO A 84 9.03 7.06 3.20
C PRO A 84 9.40 6.34 4.50
N TYR A 85 10.69 6.23 4.82
CA TYR A 85 11.16 5.47 5.98
C TYR A 85 12.47 6.04 6.52
N GLY A 86 12.52 6.34 7.82
CA GLY A 86 13.75 6.76 8.50
C GLY A 86 14.31 8.10 8.01
N GLY A 87 13.47 9.01 7.50
CA GLY A 87 13.90 10.30 6.97
C GLY A 87 14.33 10.28 5.50
N VAL A 88 14.33 9.11 4.86
CA VAL A 88 14.77 8.94 3.46
C VAL A 88 13.64 8.42 2.56
N GLU A 89 13.79 8.66 1.27
CA GLU A 89 13.08 7.91 0.23
C GLU A 89 13.81 6.57 0.04
N LEU A 90 13.33 5.53 0.71
CA LEU A 90 13.94 4.22 0.68
C LEU A 90 13.59 3.50 -0.63
N GLU A 91 14.63 3.01 -1.32
CA GLU A 91 14.49 2.10 -2.46
C GLU A 91 14.12 0.68 -2.00
N HIS A 92 12.86 0.30 -2.10
CA HIS A 92 12.42 -1.04 -1.69
C HIS A 92 12.63 -2.06 -2.81
N ARG A 93 13.41 -3.11 -2.54
CA ARG A 93 13.77 -4.18 -3.49
C ARG A 93 13.03 -5.50 -3.24
N GLY A 94 12.28 -5.59 -2.15
CA GLY A 94 11.49 -6.77 -1.79
C GLY A 94 10.13 -6.80 -2.49
N ARG A 95 9.24 -7.65 -1.98
CA ARG A 95 7.85 -7.72 -2.42
C ARG A 95 7.10 -6.44 -2.04
N TYR A 96 6.23 -5.99 -2.93
CA TYR A 96 5.25 -4.94 -2.68
C TYR A 96 3.95 -5.27 -3.40
N ASP A 97 2.84 -4.82 -2.82
CA ASP A 97 1.49 -5.11 -3.29
C ASP A 97 0.86 -3.79 -3.81
N LEU A 98 0.71 -3.67 -5.12
CA LEU A 98 0.03 -2.52 -5.75
C LEU A 98 -1.46 -2.56 -5.41
N LEU A 99 -2.02 -1.39 -5.06
CA LEU A 99 -3.45 -1.21 -4.86
C LEU A 99 -4.05 -0.48 -6.07
N PRO A 100 -4.87 -1.14 -6.91
CA PRO A 100 -5.61 -0.46 -7.96
C PRO A 100 -6.57 0.56 -7.33
N PHE A 101 -6.50 1.80 -7.77
CA PHE A 101 -7.43 2.83 -7.33
C PHE A 101 -8.70 2.75 -8.17
N ASP A 102 -9.79 2.35 -7.53
CA ASP A 102 -11.11 2.27 -8.15
C ASP A 102 -11.98 3.45 -7.70
N PRO A 103 -12.27 4.43 -8.57
CA PRO A 103 -13.12 5.56 -8.21
C PRO A 103 -14.59 5.17 -8.00
N GLU A 104 -15.05 3.97 -8.34
CA GLU A 104 -16.41 3.51 -8.03
C GLU A 104 -16.55 3.11 -6.55
N THR A 105 -15.50 2.51 -5.97
CA THR A 105 -15.50 1.97 -4.61
C THR A 105 -14.63 2.73 -3.62
N MET A 106 -13.78 3.65 -4.10
CA MET A 106 -12.84 4.41 -3.27
C MET A 106 -12.93 5.91 -3.50
N VAL A 107 -12.50 6.68 -2.49
CA VAL A 107 -12.45 8.14 -2.52
C VAL A 107 -11.26 8.68 -1.72
N TRP A 108 -10.61 9.72 -2.25
CA TRP A 108 -9.60 10.49 -1.52
C TRP A 108 -10.29 11.51 -0.64
N VAL A 109 -10.02 11.46 0.67
CA VAL A 109 -10.63 12.36 1.66
C VAL A 109 -9.56 13.26 2.26
N SER A 110 -9.74 14.57 2.12
CA SER A 110 -8.85 15.57 2.72
C SER A 110 -8.89 15.53 4.25
N THR A 111 -7.71 15.59 4.87
CA THR A 111 -7.57 15.63 6.33
C THR A 111 -6.29 16.37 6.73
N SER A 112 -5.99 16.40 8.03
CA SER A 112 -4.84 17.08 8.62
C SER A 112 -4.47 16.51 9.98
N ARG A 113 -3.23 16.72 10.39
CA ARG A 113 -2.70 16.48 11.74
C ARG A 113 -2.88 15.04 12.24
N GLY A 114 -2.71 14.06 11.37
CA GLY A 114 -2.88 12.64 11.69
C GLY A 114 -4.33 12.22 11.92
N ARG A 115 -5.31 13.08 11.62
CA ARG A 115 -6.73 12.77 11.91
C ARG A 115 -7.32 11.91 10.81
N ILE A 116 -8.20 11.00 11.23
CA ILE A 116 -9.14 10.31 10.35
C ILE A 116 -10.47 11.07 10.48
N PRO A 117 -11.03 11.64 9.40
CA PRO A 117 -12.32 12.33 9.45
C PRO A 117 -13.44 11.44 10.02
N TYR A 118 -14.45 12.05 10.63
CA TYR A 118 -15.59 11.29 11.13
C TYR A 118 -16.43 10.73 9.98
N GLY A 119 -16.91 9.49 10.12
CA GLY A 119 -17.83 8.86 9.17
C GLY A 119 -17.18 8.35 7.87
N VAL A 120 -15.86 8.24 7.82
CA VAL A 120 -15.16 7.62 6.68
C VAL A 120 -14.50 6.31 7.08
N ASN A 121 -14.32 5.40 6.12
CA ASN A 121 -13.67 4.11 6.32
C ASN A 121 -12.31 4.08 5.62
N PRO A 122 -11.20 4.35 6.32
CA PRO A 122 -9.88 4.47 5.68
C PRO A 122 -9.33 3.12 5.21
N VAL A 123 -8.76 3.09 4.00
CA VAL A 123 -8.15 1.89 3.43
C VAL A 123 -6.83 1.62 4.14
N GLN A 124 -6.76 0.54 4.92
CA GLN A 124 -5.53 0.16 5.60
C GLN A 124 -4.50 -0.31 4.57
N GLY A 125 -3.37 0.39 4.52
CA GLY A 125 -2.24 0.09 3.65
C GLY A 125 -1.14 -0.69 4.35
N GLY A 126 -1.18 -0.82 5.68
CA GLY A 126 -0.22 -1.62 6.41
C GLY A 126 -0.22 -1.36 7.90
N TYR A 127 0.92 -1.57 8.53
CA TYR A 127 1.14 -1.43 9.96
C TYR A 127 2.62 -1.26 10.28
N GLU A 128 2.91 -0.53 11.36
CA GLU A 128 4.24 -0.42 11.98
C GLU A 128 4.63 -1.73 12.69
N GLU A 129 5.88 -1.89 13.09
CA GLU A 129 6.37 -3.07 13.84
C GLU A 129 5.60 -3.34 15.14
N ASN A 130 5.10 -2.27 15.78
CA ASN A 130 4.28 -2.35 16.99
C ASN A 130 2.80 -2.67 16.72
N GLY A 131 2.43 -2.93 15.46
CA GLY A 131 1.06 -3.22 15.02
C GLY A 131 0.18 -1.99 14.76
N THR A 132 0.70 -0.76 14.93
CA THR A 132 -0.11 0.44 14.69
C THR A 132 -0.44 0.60 13.21
N SER A 133 -1.73 0.77 12.89
CA SER A 133 -2.21 0.85 11.50
C SER A 133 -1.62 2.02 10.72
N LEU A 134 -1.34 1.77 9.44
CA LEU A 134 -0.96 2.77 8.45
C LEU A 134 -1.98 2.78 7.30
N TYR A 135 -2.28 3.97 6.82
CA TYR A 135 -3.26 4.21 5.76
C TYR A 135 -2.58 4.81 4.53
N HIS A 136 -3.13 4.50 3.36
CA HIS A 136 -2.69 5.11 2.11
C HIS A 136 -3.00 6.60 2.12
N ALA A 137 -2.01 7.41 1.75
CA ALA A 137 -2.15 8.85 1.74
C ALA A 137 -1.49 9.48 0.53
N ILE A 138 -1.93 10.69 0.19
CA ILE A 138 -1.30 11.55 -0.81
C ILE A 138 -0.96 12.89 -0.14
N GLY A 139 0.32 13.25 -0.21
CA GLY A 139 0.82 14.58 0.15
C GLY A 139 1.18 15.37 -1.11
N VAL A 140 1.29 16.70 -0.97
CA VAL A 140 1.77 17.57 -2.05
C VAL A 140 3.15 18.10 -1.68
N VAL A 141 4.16 17.84 -2.52
CA VAL A 141 5.53 18.36 -2.39
C VAL A 141 5.85 19.12 -3.67
N ASP A 142 6.18 20.41 -3.56
CA ASP A 142 6.49 21.29 -4.71
C ASP A 142 5.44 21.24 -5.85
N GLY A 143 4.16 21.12 -5.48
CA GLY A 143 3.04 21.02 -6.43
C GLY A 143 2.77 19.62 -6.99
N VAL A 144 3.62 18.64 -6.67
CA VAL A 144 3.48 17.24 -7.09
C VAL A 144 2.69 16.45 -6.06
N ARG A 145 1.68 15.69 -6.50
CA ARG A 145 0.94 14.75 -5.64
C ARG A 145 1.74 13.45 -5.51
N VAL A 146 2.10 13.08 -4.29
CA VAL A 146 3.00 11.96 -4.00
C VAL A 146 2.32 10.96 -3.06
N PRO A 147 2.18 9.69 -3.45
CA PRO A 147 1.71 8.64 -2.57
C PRO A 147 2.66 8.37 -1.39
N GLY A 148 2.09 8.01 -0.25
CA GLY A 148 2.84 7.63 0.94
C GLY A 148 1.93 7.09 2.03
N LYS A 149 2.32 7.31 3.28
CA LYS A 149 1.66 6.76 4.47
C LYS A 149 1.10 7.85 5.37
N ALA A 150 -0.04 7.58 6.00
CA ALA A 150 -0.54 8.35 7.13
C ALA A 150 -0.84 7.42 8.30
N GLY A 151 -0.74 7.96 9.51
CA GLY A 151 -1.06 7.26 10.74
C GLY A 151 -1.39 8.28 11.82
N MET A 152 -2.28 7.92 12.75
CA MET A 152 -2.66 8.82 13.83
C MET A 152 -1.46 9.20 14.71
N HIS A 153 -0.54 8.25 14.91
CA HIS A 153 0.71 8.45 15.64
C HIS A 153 1.76 9.29 14.88
N LEU A 154 1.65 9.39 13.55
CA LEU A 154 2.57 10.17 12.71
C LEU A 154 2.27 11.67 12.73
N GLY A 155 1.05 12.07 13.15
CA GLY A 155 0.64 13.48 13.17
C GLY A 155 0.49 14.11 11.77
N GLY A 156 0.53 13.32 10.70
CA GLY A 156 0.45 13.78 9.32
C GLY A 156 0.56 12.65 8.30
N CYS A 157 0.91 13.02 7.07
CA CYS A 157 1.29 12.12 6.00
C CYS A 157 2.81 12.22 5.76
N SER A 158 3.48 11.08 5.58
CA SER A 158 4.85 11.01 5.10
C SER A 158 4.88 10.53 3.64
N VAL A 159 5.67 11.18 2.78
CA VAL A 159 5.80 10.81 1.36
C VAL A 159 7.27 10.78 0.93
N PRO A 160 7.68 9.86 0.04
CA PRO A 160 9.04 9.80 -0.50
C PRO A 160 9.16 10.66 -1.76
N PHE A 161 10.06 11.64 -1.75
CA PHE A 161 10.28 12.50 -2.91
C PHE A 161 11.69 13.10 -2.94
N ASN A 162 12.37 12.99 -4.10
CA ASN A 162 13.74 13.50 -4.32
C ASN A 162 14.76 13.01 -3.29
N GLY A 163 14.72 11.72 -2.93
CA GLY A 163 15.69 11.10 -2.03
C GLY A 163 15.40 11.25 -0.55
N VAL A 164 14.36 12.01 -0.15
CA VAL A 164 14.03 12.28 1.26
C VAL A 164 12.58 11.95 1.59
N GLU A 165 12.32 11.71 2.87
CA GLU A 165 10.97 11.61 3.43
C GLU A 165 10.45 13.01 3.80
N HIS A 166 9.34 13.42 3.22
CA HIS A 166 8.66 14.68 3.54
C HIS A 166 7.47 14.43 4.46
N THR A 167 7.30 15.24 5.50
CA THR A 167 6.14 15.20 6.39
C THR A 167 5.18 16.36 6.11
N ILE A 168 3.96 16.03 5.68
CA ILE A 168 2.87 16.96 5.41
C ILE A 168 1.84 16.86 6.53
N THR A 169 1.71 17.92 7.32
CA THR A 169 0.81 17.93 8.50
C THR A 169 -0.59 18.46 8.19
N ARG A 170 -0.82 19.05 7.02
CA ARG A 170 -2.10 19.69 6.67
C ARG A 170 -2.44 19.49 5.19
N ASN A 171 -3.74 19.49 4.90
CA ASN A 171 -4.29 19.42 3.54
C ASN A 171 -3.74 18.24 2.72
N TYR A 172 -3.44 17.12 3.37
CA TYR A 172 -3.14 15.86 2.69
C TYR A 172 -4.42 15.02 2.60
N GLU A 173 -4.40 14.00 1.75
CA GLU A 173 -5.54 13.12 1.53
C GLU A 173 -5.24 11.73 2.08
N ILE A 174 -6.27 11.03 2.58
CA ILE A 174 -6.22 9.59 2.86
C ILE A 174 -7.21 8.86 1.96
N LEU A 175 -6.88 7.64 1.55
CA LEU A 175 -7.79 6.82 0.76
C LEU A 175 -8.84 6.20 1.68
N CYS A 176 -10.11 6.28 1.30
CA CYS A 176 -11.22 5.68 2.01
C CYS A 176 -12.09 4.83 1.06
N TRP A 177 -12.70 3.79 1.61
CA TRP A 177 -13.81 3.08 1.00
C TRP A 177 -15.05 3.99 0.97
N LYS A 178 -15.85 3.86 -0.08
CA LYS A 178 -17.16 4.50 -0.22
C LYS A 178 -18.28 3.72 0.48
#